data_AF-A0A1G1FI75-F1
#
_entry.id   AF-A0A1G1FI75-F1
#
_cell.length_a   1.000
_cell.length_b   1.000
_cell.length_c   1.000
_cell.angle_alpha   90.00
_cell.angle_beta   90.00
_cell.angle_gamma   90.00
#
_symmetry.space_group_name_H-M   'P 1'
#
loop_
_entity.id
_entity.type
_entity.pdbx_description
1 polymer ?
#
loop_
_entity_poly.entity_id
_entity_poly.type
_entity_poly.pdbx_seq_one_letter_code
_entity_poly.pdbx_strand_id
1 'polypeptide(L)'
;MSTPDPAPQNLPNWMIIFAFVASLLLTIFKFLEGIFKAFRKSTLEIVLTREVFFRILETGESLYSNAVLVAHDTGALIKDIQATLTKENGSTKNFVLRVAQIGEKYRTADGLYQFSFHSSSPLTFVPENVPQRQVYICEHLSYAEATRQEFQKFQQKLFKFKERFNNFLDTDDQAVSKQYIADTTSAINDACTNIMDKIQIEPGEYTLTLSVTYRQKLKYIPAFTTKKAESKVQFVVENYARDTMRYSLNEYLRTKLYQFIADKNETITLPEYSPSNVIELSE
;
A
#
# COMPACT_ATOMS: atom_id res chain seq x y z
N MET A 1 61.92 -63.65 10.02
CA MET A 1 60.79 -63.86 9.09
C MET A 1 60.16 -62.51 8.82
N SER A 2 60.48 -61.90 7.67
CA SER A 2 59.88 -60.65 7.20
C SER A 2 58.61 -60.99 6.43
N THR A 3 57.45 -60.52 6.92
CA THR A 3 56.21 -60.52 6.15
C THR A 3 56.40 -59.65 4.91
N PRO A 4 56.03 -60.12 3.70
CA PRO A 4 56.08 -59.27 2.52
C PRO A 4 55.04 -58.16 2.69
N ASP A 5 55.45 -56.91 2.44
CA ASP A 5 54.52 -55.80 2.32
C ASP A 5 53.46 -56.13 1.25
N PRO A 6 52.17 -55.89 1.51
CA PRO A 6 51.15 -56.09 0.50
C PRO A 6 51.43 -55.16 -0.69
N ALA A 7 51.57 -55.74 -1.88
CA ALA A 7 51.72 -55.00 -3.12
C ALA A 7 50.57 -53.98 -3.24
N PRO A 8 50.84 -52.73 -3.64
CA PRO A 8 49.80 -51.72 -3.77
C PRO A 8 48.73 -52.26 -4.72
N GLN A 9 47.50 -52.36 -4.24
CA GLN A 9 46.34 -52.69 -5.06
C GLN A 9 46.17 -51.56 -6.08
N ASN A 10 46.77 -51.73 -7.25
CA ASN A 10 46.56 -50.84 -8.38
C ASN A 10 45.09 -50.97 -8.78
N LEU A 11 44.33 -49.89 -8.56
CA LEU A 11 42.96 -49.78 -9.04
C LEU A 11 42.94 -50.17 -10.53
N PRO A 12 41.98 -51.01 -10.97
CA PRO A 12 41.84 -51.36 -12.37
C PRO A 12 41.80 -50.10 -13.24
N ASN A 13 42.55 -50.07 -14.34
CA ASN A 13 42.66 -48.89 -15.22
C ASN A 13 41.29 -48.34 -15.67
N TRP A 14 40.27 -49.20 -15.80
CA TRP A 14 38.91 -48.78 -16.14
C TRP A 14 38.26 -47.92 -15.05
N MET A 15 38.56 -48.15 -13.76
CA MET A 15 38.07 -47.33 -12.65
C MET A 15 38.73 -45.94 -12.64
N ILE A 16 40.01 -45.86 -13.00
CA ILE A 16 40.73 -44.58 -13.13
C ILE A 16 40.13 -43.75 -14.27
N ILE A 17 39.93 -44.37 -15.43
CA ILE A 17 39.29 -43.73 -16.59
C ILE A 17 37.87 -43.30 -16.26
N PHE A 18 37.08 -44.15 -15.60
CA PHE A 18 35.72 -43.82 -15.19
C PHE A 18 35.69 -42.64 -14.21
N ALA A 19 36.54 -42.63 -13.18
CA ALA A 19 36.62 -41.53 -12.23
C ALA A 19 37.00 -40.20 -12.90
N PHE A 20 37.93 -40.24 -13.85
CA PHE A 20 38.30 -39.06 -14.64
C PHE A 20 37.13 -38.53 -15.48
N VAL A 21 36.42 -39.41 -16.20
CA VAL A 21 35.25 -39.05 -17.02
C VAL A 21 34.10 -38.53 -16.15
N ALA A 22 33.82 -39.17 -15.02
CA ALA A 22 32.79 -38.75 -14.07
C ALA A 22 33.10 -37.37 -13.45
N SER A 23 34.37 -37.14 -13.08
CA SER A 23 34.85 -35.83 -12.59
C SER A 23 34.70 -34.75 -13.67
N LEU A 24 35.06 -35.06 -14.93
CA LEU A 24 34.92 -34.13 -16.05
C LEU A 24 33.44 -33.78 -16.28
N LEU A 25 32.55 -34.78 -16.29
CA LEU A 25 31.12 -34.57 -16.44
C LEU A 25 30.54 -33.71 -15.30
N LEU A 26 30.88 -34.00 -14.04
CA LEU A 26 30.45 -33.18 -12.89
C LEU A 26 30.93 -31.73 -13.00
N THR A 27 32.16 -31.52 -13.48
CA THR A 27 32.72 -30.18 -13.68
C THR A 27 31.97 -29.43 -14.78
N ILE A 28 31.65 -30.11 -15.90
CA ILE A 28 30.84 -29.55 -16.99
C ILE A 28 29.43 -29.22 -16.48
N PHE A 29 28.79 -30.12 -15.72
CA PHE A 29 27.46 -29.86 -15.15
C PHE A 29 27.46 -28.68 -14.18
N LYS A 30 28.47 -28.55 -13.32
CA LYS A 30 28.64 -27.40 -12.41
C LYS A 30 28.89 -26.09 -13.18
N PHE A 31 29.67 -26.15 -14.25
CA PHE A 31 29.93 -25.01 -15.11
C PHE A 31 28.66 -24.57 -15.85
N LEU A 32 27.91 -25.52 -16.41
CA LEU A 32 26.60 -25.27 -17.03
C LEU A 32 25.60 -24.74 -15.99
N GLU A 33 25.55 -25.30 -14.78
CA GLU A 33 24.71 -24.79 -13.70
C GLU A 33 25.06 -23.32 -13.36
N GLY A 34 26.35 -22.98 -13.34
CA GLY A 34 26.83 -21.61 -13.17
C GLY A 34 26.41 -20.68 -14.31
N ILE A 35 26.50 -21.14 -15.56
CA ILE A 35 26.01 -20.43 -16.74
C ILE A 35 24.50 -20.23 -16.66
N PHE A 36 23.72 -21.30 -16.42
CA PHE A 36 22.27 -21.23 -16.29
C PHE A 36 21.83 -20.32 -15.13
N LYS A 37 22.54 -20.32 -14.00
CA LYS A 37 22.30 -19.37 -12.91
C LYS A 37 22.64 -17.94 -13.31
N ALA A 38 23.69 -17.72 -14.11
CA ALA A 38 24.02 -16.39 -14.64
C ALA A 38 23.02 -15.89 -15.68
N PHE A 39 22.37 -16.79 -16.42
CA PHE A 39 21.32 -16.49 -17.40
C PHE A 39 19.89 -16.54 -16.84
N ARG A 40 19.70 -16.96 -15.58
CA ARG A 40 18.37 -16.96 -14.94
C ARG A 40 17.89 -15.52 -14.87
N LYS A 41 16.73 -15.26 -15.47
CA LYS A 41 16.12 -13.93 -15.45
C LYS A 41 15.69 -13.65 -14.03
N SER A 42 16.50 -12.90 -13.28
CA SER A 42 16.05 -12.28 -12.03
C SER A 42 14.74 -11.53 -12.31
N THR A 43 13.80 -11.57 -11.39
CA THR A 43 12.50 -10.90 -11.48
C THR A 43 12.12 -10.30 -10.13
N LEU A 44 11.34 -9.23 -10.16
CA LEU A 44 10.58 -8.77 -9.01
C LEU A 44 9.17 -9.31 -9.17
N GLU A 45 8.72 -10.10 -8.19
CA GLU A 45 7.34 -10.54 -8.05
C GLU A 45 6.60 -9.59 -7.11
N ILE A 46 5.33 -9.34 -7.42
CA ILE A 46 4.47 -8.41 -6.70
C ILE A 46 3.13 -9.06 -6.52
N VAL A 47 2.67 -9.13 -5.28
CA VAL A 47 1.38 -9.71 -4.93
C VAL A 47 0.60 -8.68 -4.13
N LEU A 48 -0.43 -8.10 -4.75
CA LEU A 48 -1.46 -7.37 -4.02
C LEU A 48 -2.23 -8.35 -3.14
N THR A 49 -2.29 -8.05 -1.85
CA THR A 49 -3.05 -8.85 -0.89
C THR A 49 -4.52 -8.42 -0.90
N ARG A 50 -5.36 -9.22 -0.25
CA ARG A 50 -6.78 -8.89 -0.02
C ARG A 50 -7.03 -7.70 0.91
N GLU A 51 -6.01 -7.14 1.53
CA GLU A 51 -6.15 -5.98 2.41
C GLU A 51 -6.19 -4.69 1.57
N VAL A 52 -7.40 -4.36 1.14
CA VAL A 52 -7.73 -3.14 0.41
C VAL A 52 -8.84 -2.41 1.16
N PHE A 53 -8.74 -1.11 1.33
CA PHE A 53 -9.83 -0.30 1.89
C PHE A 53 -9.72 1.17 1.45
N PHE A 54 -10.85 1.86 1.47
CA PHE A 54 -10.93 3.29 1.21
C PHE A 54 -10.95 4.05 2.52
N ARG A 55 -10.28 5.19 2.56
CA ARG A 55 -10.29 6.08 3.71
C ARG A 55 -10.38 7.53 3.26
N ILE A 56 -11.14 8.34 3.98
CA ILE A 56 -11.21 9.78 3.75
C ILE A 56 -10.17 10.45 4.64
N LEU A 57 -9.13 11.00 4.03
CA LEU A 57 -8.13 11.82 4.70
C LEU A 57 -8.46 13.30 4.52
N GLU A 58 -7.74 14.17 5.24
CA GLU A 58 -7.82 15.62 4.99
C GLU A 58 -7.36 15.98 3.56
N THR A 59 -6.55 15.12 2.94
CA THR A 59 -6.15 15.21 1.53
C THR A 59 -7.17 14.62 0.58
N GLY A 60 -8.26 14.02 1.06
CA GLY A 60 -9.33 13.45 0.25
C GLY A 60 -9.41 11.93 0.30
N GLU A 61 -10.15 11.39 -0.68
CA GLU A 61 -10.34 9.96 -0.84
C GLU A 61 -9.02 9.26 -1.17
N SER A 62 -8.66 8.28 -0.34
CA SER A 62 -7.44 7.49 -0.45
C SER A 62 -7.76 6.01 -0.46
N LEU A 63 -7.17 5.28 -1.41
CA LEU A 63 -7.21 3.83 -1.49
C LEU A 63 -5.94 3.27 -0.85
N TYR A 64 -6.11 2.46 0.19
CA TYR A 64 -5.03 1.74 0.83
C TYR A 64 -4.94 0.36 0.19
N SER A 65 -3.73 0.00 -0.23
CA SER A 65 -3.45 -1.34 -0.75
C SER A 65 -2.17 -1.89 -0.14
N ASN A 66 -2.20 -3.17 0.20
CA ASN A 66 -1.06 -3.85 0.78
C ASN A 66 -0.48 -4.81 -0.26
N ALA A 67 0.81 -4.69 -0.52
CA ALA A 67 1.53 -5.51 -1.48
C ALA A 67 2.72 -6.22 -0.83
N VAL A 68 2.98 -7.44 -1.29
CA VAL A 68 4.18 -8.20 -0.98
C VAL A 68 5.11 -8.16 -2.19
N LEU A 69 6.32 -7.67 -1.99
CA LEU A 69 7.36 -7.57 -2.99
C LEU A 69 8.42 -8.65 -2.72
N VAL A 70 8.73 -9.48 -3.72
CA VAL A 70 9.75 -10.52 -3.60
C VAL A 70 10.71 -10.40 -4.77
N ALA A 71 11.97 -10.06 -4.49
CA ALA A 71 13.03 -10.04 -5.49
C ALA A 71 13.71 -11.41 -5.56
N HIS A 72 13.68 -12.04 -6.74
CA HIS A 72 14.26 -13.35 -7.00
C HIS A 72 15.65 -13.21 -7.63
N ASP A 73 16.60 -14.03 -7.18
CA ASP A 73 18.00 -14.14 -7.64
C ASP A 73 18.91 -12.90 -7.47
N THR A 74 18.37 -11.67 -7.53
CA THR A 74 19.10 -10.43 -7.23
C THR A 74 18.17 -9.37 -6.62
N GLY A 75 18.73 -8.47 -5.80
CA GLY A 75 17.98 -7.33 -5.26
C GLY A 75 17.50 -6.35 -6.34
N ALA A 76 16.36 -5.71 -6.10
CA ALA A 76 15.71 -4.80 -7.03
C ALA A 76 15.61 -3.38 -6.45
N LEU A 77 16.00 -2.38 -7.23
CA LEU A 77 15.77 -0.98 -6.90
C LEU A 77 14.50 -0.49 -7.60
N ILE A 78 13.44 -0.26 -6.83
CA ILE A 78 12.21 0.34 -7.32
C ILE A 78 12.51 1.77 -7.79
N LYS A 79 11.99 2.12 -8.96
CA LYS A 79 12.12 3.44 -9.58
C LYS A 79 10.82 4.21 -9.57
N ASP A 80 9.72 3.52 -9.84
CA ASP A 80 8.41 4.13 -9.93
C ASP A 80 7.34 3.10 -9.57
N ILE A 81 6.26 3.59 -8.97
CA ILE A 81 5.09 2.80 -8.61
C ILE A 81 3.87 3.57 -9.10
N GLN A 82 3.06 2.91 -9.92
CA GLN A 82 1.83 3.44 -10.47
C GLN A 82 0.68 2.54 -10.05
N ALA A 83 -0.43 3.14 -9.65
CA ALA A 83 -1.65 2.41 -9.37
C ALA A 83 -2.75 2.89 -10.32
N THR A 84 -3.50 1.97 -10.89
CA THR A 84 -4.67 2.26 -11.72
C THR A 84 -5.85 1.51 -11.15
N LEU A 85 -6.94 2.23 -10.92
CA LEU A 85 -8.20 1.65 -10.51
C LEU A 85 -9.16 1.68 -11.70
N THR A 86 -9.69 0.53 -12.08
CA THR A 86 -10.59 0.38 -13.23
C THR A 86 -11.95 -0.10 -12.75
N LYS A 87 -13.02 0.64 -13.06
CA LYS A 87 -14.41 0.22 -12.81
C LYS A 87 -14.95 -0.55 -14.01
N GLU A 88 -15.57 -1.70 -13.78
CA GLU A 88 -15.98 -2.63 -14.86
C GLU A 88 -17.48 -2.55 -15.23
N ASN A 89 -18.29 -1.76 -14.51
CA ASN A 89 -19.73 -1.67 -14.77
C ASN A 89 -20.10 -0.84 -16.02
N GLY A 90 -20.28 -1.51 -17.16
CA GLY A 90 -20.91 -0.99 -18.38
C GLY A 90 -20.05 -0.05 -19.23
N SER A 91 -19.36 0.91 -18.60
CA SER A 91 -18.34 1.76 -19.23
C SER A 91 -17.06 1.73 -18.40
N THR A 92 -15.96 1.24 -18.98
CA THR A 92 -14.67 1.17 -18.30
C THR A 92 -14.18 2.56 -17.91
N LYS A 93 -14.19 2.89 -16.61
CA LYS A 93 -13.65 4.14 -16.07
C LYS A 93 -12.31 3.85 -15.42
N ASN A 94 -11.25 4.49 -15.93
CA ASN A 94 -9.89 4.35 -15.42
C ASN A 94 -9.53 5.56 -14.56
N PHE A 95 -9.07 5.30 -13.35
CA PHE A 95 -8.58 6.29 -12.41
C PHE A 95 -7.07 6.06 -12.23
N VAL A 96 -6.26 7.01 -12.68
CA VAL A 96 -4.82 7.00 -12.44
C VAL A 96 -4.59 7.50 -11.01
N LEU A 97 -4.08 6.62 -10.16
CA LEU A 97 -3.81 6.90 -8.76
C LEU A 97 -2.33 7.22 -8.58
N ARG A 98 -2.06 8.26 -7.79
CA ARG A 98 -0.72 8.61 -7.33
C ARG A 98 -0.45 7.91 -6.01
N VAL A 99 0.70 7.25 -5.89
CA VAL A 99 1.20 6.80 -4.57
C VAL A 99 1.63 8.05 -3.79
N ALA A 100 0.90 8.38 -2.74
CA ALA A 100 1.17 9.52 -1.88
C ALA A 100 2.15 9.16 -0.75
N GLN A 101 1.98 7.98 -0.16
CA GLN A 101 2.81 7.50 0.96
C GLN A 101 3.01 5.98 0.90
N ILE A 102 4.11 5.55 1.50
CA ILE A 102 4.56 4.17 1.62
C ILE A 102 4.85 3.89 3.10
N GLY A 103 4.39 2.74 3.56
CA GLY A 103 4.53 2.33 4.94
C GLY A 103 4.45 0.83 5.16
N GLU A 104 4.37 0.45 6.44
CA GLU A 104 4.23 -0.92 6.88
C GLU A 104 3.01 -1.09 7.79
N LYS A 105 2.39 -2.27 7.73
CA LYS A 105 1.37 -2.67 8.68
C LYS A 105 2.04 -3.28 9.89
N TYR A 106 1.75 -2.77 11.07
CA TYR A 106 2.27 -3.27 12.34
C TYR A 106 1.14 -3.54 13.34
N ARG A 107 1.44 -4.31 14.38
CA ARG A 107 0.49 -4.61 15.46
C ARG A 107 0.89 -3.85 16.71
N THR A 108 -0.03 -3.11 17.29
CA THR A 108 0.17 -2.38 18.55
C THR A 108 0.08 -3.30 19.76
N ALA A 109 0.51 -2.80 20.93
CA ALA A 109 0.55 -3.58 22.17
C ALA A 109 -0.84 -4.04 22.66
N ASP A 110 -1.88 -3.29 22.30
CA ASP A 110 -3.30 -3.63 22.52
C ASP A 110 -3.84 -4.67 21.52
N GLY A 111 -3.00 -5.13 20.58
CA GLY A 111 -3.33 -6.14 19.60
C GLY A 111 -4.02 -5.61 18.34
N LEU A 112 -4.24 -4.30 18.21
CA LEU A 112 -4.83 -3.67 17.03
C LEU A 112 -3.82 -3.57 15.89
N TYR A 113 -4.31 -3.51 14.64
CA TYR A 113 -3.45 -3.26 13.48
C TYR A 113 -3.40 -1.76 13.19
N GLN A 114 -2.19 -1.24 13.00
CA GLN A 114 -1.93 0.14 12.59
C GLN A 114 -0.97 0.19 11.41
N PHE A 115 -0.82 1.37 10.83
CA PHE A 115 0.04 1.62 9.67
C PHE A 115 1.08 2.68 10.01
N SER A 116 2.35 2.39 9.74
CA SER A 116 3.47 3.32 9.93
C SER A 116 3.97 3.76 8.56
N PHE A 117 3.79 5.04 8.23
CA PHE A 117 4.23 5.60 6.94
C PHE A 117 5.57 6.30 7.09
N HIS A 118 6.55 5.91 6.28
CA HIS A 118 7.94 6.34 6.44
C HIS A 118 8.52 7.05 5.22
N SER A 119 7.84 7.06 4.06
CA SER A 119 8.33 7.74 2.86
C SER A 119 7.19 8.13 1.92
N SER A 120 7.36 9.24 1.19
CA SER A 120 6.54 9.60 0.02
C SER A 120 7.22 9.25 -1.31
N SER A 121 8.49 8.84 -1.28
CA SER A 121 9.26 8.46 -2.45
C SER A 121 9.05 6.98 -2.79
N PRO A 122 8.75 6.62 -4.05
CA PRO A 122 8.68 5.23 -4.50
C PRO A 122 10.06 4.56 -4.60
N LEU A 123 11.15 5.31 -4.41
CA LEU A 123 12.51 4.77 -4.47
C LEU A 123 12.80 3.90 -3.24
N THR A 124 12.67 2.60 -3.40
CA THR A 124 12.92 1.61 -2.36
C THR A 124 13.77 0.46 -2.90
N PHE A 125 14.72 -0.03 -2.10
CA PHE A 125 15.49 -1.21 -2.44
C PHE A 125 14.86 -2.46 -1.81
N VAL A 126 14.55 -3.46 -2.62
CA VAL A 126 14.04 -4.77 -2.21
C VAL A 126 15.21 -5.76 -2.17
N PRO A 127 15.56 -6.31 -1.00
CA PRO A 127 16.61 -7.30 -0.90
C PRO A 127 16.22 -8.63 -1.57
N GLU A 128 17.23 -9.36 -2.04
CA GLU A 128 17.06 -10.68 -2.64
C GLU A 128 16.51 -11.69 -1.62
N ASN A 129 15.51 -12.48 -2.00
CA ASN A 129 14.92 -13.55 -1.20
C ASN A 129 14.35 -13.13 0.16
N VAL A 130 14.10 -11.82 0.37
CA VAL A 130 13.48 -11.29 1.58
C VAL A 130 12.21 -10.55 1.20
N PRO A 131 11.02 -11.17 1.42
CA PRO A 131 9.74 -10.53 1.14
C PRO A 131 9.60 -9.21 1.90
N GLN A 132 9.22 -8.15 1.18
CA GLN A 132 8.92 -6.84 1.75
C GLN A 132 7.42 -6.60 1.68
N ARG A 133 6.79 -6.43 2.83
CA ARG A 133 5.37 -6.06 2.91
C ARG A 133 5.26 -4.54 2.97
N GLN A 134 4.57 -3.96 2.01
CA GLN A 134 4.44 -2.51 1.86
C GLN A 134 2.96 -2.13 1.76
N VAL A 135 2.59 -1.07 2.46
CA VAL A 135 1.27 -0.46 2.42
C VAL A 135 1.39 0.84 1.63
N TYR A 136 0.63 0.93 0.55
CA TYR A 136 0.56 2.12 -0.30
C TYR A 136 -0.71 2.90 -0.01
N ILE A 137 -0.56 4.21 0.19
CA ILE A 137 -1.67 5.16 0.13
C ILE A 137 -1.72 5.70 -1.29
N CYS A 138 -2.79 5.38 -2.00
CA CYS A 138 -3.04 5.78 -3.38
C CYS A 138 -4.14 6.84 -3.42
N GLU A 139 -3.84 8.03 -3.94
CA GLU A 139 -4.77 9.16 -4.01
C GLU A 139 -5.12 9.48 -5.47
N HIS A 140 -6.34 9.97 -5.69
CA HIS A 140 -6.70 10.53 -6.98
C HIS A 140 -6.22 11.99 -7.09
N LEU A 141 -5.27 12.25 -7.99
CA LEU A 141 -4.58 13.54 -8.09
C LEU A 141 -5.54 14.74 -8.18
N SER A 142 -6.52 14.66 -9.09
CA SER A 142 -7.44 15.78 -9.38
C SER A 142 -8.42 16.13 -8.26
N TYR A 143 -8.70 15.20 -7.33
CA TYR A 143 -9.72 15.41 -6.29
C TYR A 143 -9.11 15.65 -4.92
N ALA A 144 -7.86 15.23 -4.74
CA ALA A 144 -7.17 15.41 -3.47
C ALA A 144 -7.08 16.89 -3.08
N GLU A 145 -6.72 17.75 -4.04
CA GLU A 145 -6.60 19.19 -3.80
C GLU A 145 -7.94 19.85 -3.48
N ALA A 146 -9.01 19.50 -4.20
CA ALA A 146 -10.34 20.06 -3.98
C ALA A 146 -10.88 19.66 -2.60
N THR A 147 -10.67 18.41 -2.20
CA THR A 147 -11.11 17.92 -0.88
C THR A 147 -10.33 18.59 0.24
N ARG A 148 -9.02 18.76 0.07
CA ARG A 148 -8.16 19.49 1.01
C ARG A 148 -8.62 20.93 1.21
N GLN A 149 -9.04 21.62 0.16
CA GLN A 149 -9.58 22.98 0.28
C GLN A 149 -10.87 23.02 1.12
N GLU A 150 -11.77 22.05 0.96
CA GLU A 150 -12.98 21.98 1.79
C GLU A 150 -12.67 21.67 3.25
N PHE A 151 -11.71 20.79 3.53
CA PHE A 151 -11.22 20.56 4.90
C PHE A 151 -10.61 21.82 5.51
N GLN A 152 -9.82 22.60 4.75
CA GLN A 152 -9.25 23.86 5.21
C GLN A 152 -10.35 24.89 5.53
N LYS A 153 -11.39 25.01 4.68
CA LYS A 153 -12.54 25.87 4.94
C LYS A 153 -13.27 25.46 6.22
N PHE A 154 -13.44 24.16 6.45
CA PHE A 154 -14.03 23.65 7.67
C PHE A 154 -13.17 23.99 8.90
N GLN A 155 -11.86 23.76 8.85
CA GLN A 155 -10.93 24.13 9.92
C GLN A 155 -11.00 25.64 10.25
N GLN A 156 -11.05 26.50 9.22
CA GLN A 156 -11.25 27.94 9.43
C GLN A 156 -12.58 28.29 10.13
N LYS A 157 -13.66 27.56 9.82
CA LYS A 157 -14.93 27.70 10.55
C LYS A 157 -14.78 27.25 12.01
N LEU A 158 -14.03 26.18 12.29
CA LEU A 158 -13.76 25.72 13.66
C LEU A 158 -13.08 26.79 14.52
N PHE A 159 -12.07 27.49 13.98
CA PHE A 159 -11.41 28.60 14.67
C PHE A 159 -12.41 29.68 15.11
N LYS A 160 -13.32 30.08 14.22
CA LYS A 160 -14.37 31.06 14.53
C LYS A 160 -15.36 30.54 15.59
N PHE A 161 -15.67 29.25 15.58
CA PHE A 161 -16.53 28.64 16.61
C PHE A 161 -15.86 28.59 17.98
N LYS A 162 -14.55 28.35 18.05
CA LYS A 162 -13.80 28.36 19.32
C LYS A 162 -13.77 29.75 19.95
N GLU A 163 -13.52 30.80 19.17
CA GLU A 163 -13.58 32.18 19.65
C GLU A 163 -14.97 32.52 20.23
N ARG A 164 -16.04 32.10 19.55
CA ARG A 164 -17.41 32.29 20.02
C ARG A 164 -17.76 31.43 21.23
N PHE A 165 -17.23 30.21 21.32
CA PHE A 165 -17.48 29.30 22.43
C PHE A 165 -16.95 29.83 23.76
N ASN A 166 -15.77 30.46 23.75
CA ASN A 166 -15.22 31.09 24.96
C ASN A 166 -16.12 32.21 25.49
N ASN A 167 -16.75 32.99 24.59
CA ASN A 167 -17.73 34.02 24.97
C ASN A 167 -19.07 33.40 25.41
N PHE A 168 -19.38 32.19 24.93
CA PHE A 168 -20.61 31.46 25.22
C PHE A 168 -20.62 30.84 26.62
N LEU A 169 -19.48 30.31 27.09
CA LEU A 169 -19.36 29.71 28.44
C LEU A 169 -19.73 30.69 29.58
N ASP A 170 -19.65 31.99 29.32
CA ASP A 170 -19.97 33.05 30.28
C ASP A 170 -21.44 33.54 30.20
N THR A 171 -22.27 32.96 29.31
CA THR A 171 -23.65 33.42 29.07
C THR A 171 -24.69 32.35 29.40
N ASP A 172 -25.55 32.60 30.38
CA ASP A 172 -26.61 31.66 30.83
C ASP A 172 -27.87 31.65 29.91
N ASP A 173 -27.70 32.04 28.64
CA ASP A 173 -28.80 32.23 27.68
C ASP A 173 -29.05 30.96 26.84
N GLN A 174 -30.21 30.34 27.06
CA GLN A 174 -30.66 29.16 26.31
C GLN A 174 -30.85 29.42 24.81
N ALA A 175 -31.19 30.66 24.39
CA ALA A 175 -31.35 31.00 22.99
C ALA A 175 -30.00 31.02 22.27
N VAL A 176 -28.97 31.59 22.91
CA VAL A 176 -27.59 31.58 22.39
C VAL A 176 -27.06 30.15 22.29
N SER A 177 -27.36 29.31 23.28
CA SER A 177 -27.00 27.88 23.29
C SER A 177 -27.58 27.12 22.09
N LYS A 178 -28.88 27.28 21.83
CA LYS A 178 -29.56 26.64 20.70
C LYS A 178 -29.02 27.12 19.36
N GLN A 179 -28.74 28.42 19.24
CA GLN A 179 -28.17 28.99 18.02
C GLN A 179 -26.78 28.43 17.74
N TYR A 180 -25.93 28.31 18.76
CA TYR A 180 -24.60 27.73 18.62
C TYR A 180 -24.65 26.27 18.14
N ILE A 181 -25.55 25.47 18.70
CA ILE A 181 -25.76 24.07 18.27
C ILE A 181 -26.27 24.01 16.82
N ALA A 182 -27.17 24.91 16.43
CA ALA A 182 -27.69 24.98 15.06
C ALA A 182 -26.59 25.36 14.05
N ASP A 183 -25.79 26.38 14.36
CA ASP A 183 -24.70 26.86 13.50
C ASP A 183 -23.61 25.78 13.31
N THR A 184 -23.24 25.10 14.40
CA THR A 184 -22.24 24.02 14.36
C THR A 184 -22.74 22.82 13.58
N THR A 185 -24.00 22.43 13.78
CA THR A 185 -24.64 21.34 13.01
C THR A 185 -24.71 21.68 11.52
N SER A 186 -25.07 22.92 11.17
CA SER A 186 -25.09 23.37 9.77
C SER A 186 -23.69 23.31 9.15
N ALA A 187 -22.66 23.78 9.86
CA ALA A 187 -21.29 23.76 9.35
C ALA A 187 -20.76 22.34 9.10
N ILE A 188 -21.10 21.38 9.96
CA ILE A 188 -20.77 19.96 9.77
C ILE A 188 -21.48 19.40 8.54
N ASN A 189 -22.78 19.66 8.41
CA ASN A 189 -23.57 19.14 7.28
C ASN A 189 -23.10 19.72 5.94
N ASP A 190 -22.80 21.02 5.88
CA ASP A 190 -22.22 21.67 4.70
C ASP A 190 -20.88 21.05 4.32
N ALA A 191 -19.96 20.92 5.29
CA ALA A 191 -18.65 20.35 5.05
C ALA A 191 -18.75 18.88 4.59
N CYS A 192 -19.59 18.09 5.25
CA CYS A 192 -19.84 16.71 4.90
C CYS A 192 -20.37 16.60 3.46
N THR A 193 -21.34 17.42 3.08
CA THR A 193 -21.90 17.43 1.72
C THR A 193 -20.83 17.80 0.70
N ASN A 194 -20.14 18.92 0.92
CA ASN A 194 -19.11 19.42 0.00
C ASN A 194 -17.96 18.42 -0.20
N ILE A 195 -17.51 17.75 0.87
CA ILE A 195 -16.45 16.74 0.81
C ILE A 195 -16.96 15.49 0.08
N MET A 196 -18.14 14.98 0.43
CA MET A 196 -18.72 13.80 -0.22
C MET A 196 -18.95 14.03 -1.72
N ASP A 197 -19.26 15.25 -2.14
CA ASP A 197 -19.41 15.61 -3.56
C ASP A 197 -18.10 15.52 -4.34
N LYS A 198 -16.95 15.51 -3.67
CA LYS A 198 -15.63 15.29 -4.31
C LYS A 198 -15.26 13.81 -4.40
N ILE A 199 -15.87 12.95 -3.58
CA ILE A 199 -15.61 11.51 -3.53
C ILE A 199 -16.19 10.82 -4.76
N GLN A 200 -15.34 10.04 -5.45
CA GLN A 200 -15.62 9.44 -6.75
C GLN A 200 -15.88 7.93 -6.71
N ILE A 201 -15.65 7.27 -5.59
CA ILE A 201 -16.07 5.88 -5.46
C ILE A 201 -17.59 5.78 -5.62
N GLU A 202 -17.96 4.87 -6.51
CA GLU A 202 -19.33 4.57 -6.88
C GLU A 202 -19.53 3.07 -6.64
N PRO A 203 -20.76 2.61 -6.42
CA PRO A 203 -21.03 1.17 -6.37
C PRO A 203 -20.64 0.47 -7.68
N GLY A 204 -20.09 -0.74 -7.56
CA GLY A 204 -19.74 -1.59 -8.70
C GLY A 204 -18.47 -2.42 -8.49
N GLU A 205 -18.09 -3.13 -9.55
CA GLU A 205 -16.88 -3.97 -9.57
C GLU A 205 -15.67 -3.15 -10.01
N TYR A 206 -14.56 -3.37 -9.31
CA TYR A 206 -13.32 -2.66 -9.52
C TYR A 206 -12.13 -3.61 -9.60
N THR A 207 -11.19 -3.27 -10.47
CA THR A 207 -9.87 -3.91 -10.57
C THR A 207 -8.80 -2.87 -10.25
N LEU A 208 -8.06 -3.10 -9.17
CA LEU A 208 -6.87 -2.33 -8.83
C LEU A 208 -5.65 -3.02 -9.43
N THR A 209 -4.92 -2.29 -10.26
CA THR A 209 -3.63 -2.73 -10.84
C THR A 209 -2.51 -1.91 -10.22
N LEU A 210 -1.53 -2.58 -9.60
CA LEU A 210 -0.28 -1.98 -9.15
C LEU A 210 0.83 -2.34 -10.13
N SER A 211 1.44 -1.32 -10.73
CA SER A 211 2.57 -1.43 -11.65
C SER A 211 3.83 -0.90 -10.99
N VAL A 212 4.89 -1.70 -10.94
CA VAL A 212 6.18 -1.29 -10.38
C VAL A 212 7.25 -1.38 -11.45
N THR A 213 7.90 -0.25 -11.68
CA THR A 213 9.09 -0.17 -12.52
C THR A 213 10.33 -0.24 -11.65
N TYR A 214 11.25 -1.13 -11.96
CA TYR A 214 12.43 -1.39 -11.14
C TYR A 214 13.68 -1.62 -11.98
N ARG A 215 14.84 -1.40 -11.37
CA ARG A 215 16.16 -1.77 -11.91
C ARG A 215 16.73 -2.93 -11.13
N GLN A 216 17.30 -3.89 -11.83
CA GLN A 216 17.99 -5.01 -11.20
C GLN A 216 19.47 -4.77 -11.13
N LYS A 217 20.07 -5.14 -9.99
CA LYS A 217 21.52 -5.21 -9.86
C LYS A 217 21.97 -6.58 -10.37
N LEU A 218 22.35 -6.67 -11.65
CA LEU A 218 22.95 -7.90 -12.16
C LEU A 218 24.27 -8.15 -11.43
N LYS A 219 24.42 -9.36 -10.87
CA LYS A 219 25.55 -9.74 -10.01
C LYS A 219 26.91 -9.65 -10.73
N TYR A 220 26.93 -9.75 -12.06
CA TYR A 220 28.16 -9.85 -12.87
C TYR A 220 28.21 -8.91 -14.08
N ILE A 221 27.17 -8.09 -14.33
CA ILE A 221 27.12 -7.19 -15.48
C ILE A 221 26.66 -5.80 -14.99
N PRO A 222 27.42 -4.72 -15.24
CA PRO A 222 27.07 -3.36 -14.77
C PRO A 222 25.89 -2.71 -15.53
N ALA A 223 25.30 -3.41 -16.51
CA ALA A 223 24.16 -2.91 -17.26
C ALA A 223 22.86 -3.09 -16.45
N PHE A 224 22.29 -1.99 -15.98
CA PHE A 224 20.98 -2.00 -15.34
C PHE A 224 19.88 -2.12 -16.40
N THR A 225 19.17 -3.25 -16.42
CA THR A 225 17.93 -3.35 -17.20
C THR A 225 16.78 -2.83 -16.36
N THR A 226 16.01 -1.90 -16.92
CA THR A 226 14.73 -1.48 -16.35
C THR A 226 13.67 -2.52 -16.74
N LYS A 227 12.91 -3.00 -15.75
CA LYS A 227 11.83 -3.97 -15.93
C LYS A 227 10.55 -3.44 -15.26
N LYS A 228 9.42 -4.03 -15.64
CA LYS A 228 8.11 -3.76 -15.07
C LYS A 228 7.54 -5.07 -14.50
N ALA A 229 6.88 -4.98 -13.36
CA ALA A 229 6.07 -6.04 -12.78
C ALA A 229 4.69 -5.47 -12.43
N GLU A 230 3.65 -6.28 -12.57
CA GLU A 230 2.27 -5.89 -12.32
C GLU A 230 1.60 -6.88 -11.39
N SER A 231 0.63 -6.40 -10.62
CA SER A 231 -0.22 -7.21 -9.77
C SER A 231 -1.63 -6.63 -9.74
N LYS A 232 -2.64 -7.50 -9.67
CA LYS A 232 -4.05 -7.11 -9.81
C LYS A 232 -4.88 -7.72 -8.69
N VAL A 233 -5.82 -6.93 -8.17
CA VAL A 233 -6.84 -7.38 -7.22
C VAL A 233 -8.19 -6.83 -7.65
N GLN A 234 -9.19 -7.69 -7.68
CA GLN A 234 -10.58 -7.33 -7.97
C GLN A 234 -11.37 -7.24 -6.67
N PHE A 235 -12.31 -6.30 -6.58
CA PHE A 235 -13.18 -6.15 -5.42
C PHE A 235 -14.50 -5.47 -5.80
N VAL A 236 -15.47 -5.58 -4.91
CA VAL A 236 -16.81 -5.00 -5.09
C VAL A 236 -17.02 -3.86 -4.10
N VAL A 237 -17.49 -2.73 -4.63
CA VAL A 237 -18.01 -1.61 -3.85
C VAL A 237 -19.53 -1.73 -3.80
N GLU A 238 -20.04 -1.88 -2.59
CA GLU A 238 -21.47 -2.09 -2.34
C GLU A 238 -22.29 -0.79 -2.50
N ASN A 239 -23.59 -0.94 -2.74
CA ASN A 239 -24.51 0.19 -2.91
C ASN A 239 -24.55 1.13 -1.69
N TYR A 240 -24.36 0.59 -0.48
CA TYR A 240 -24.36 1.34 0.77
C TYR A 240 -23.00 1.97 1.12
N ALA A 241 -21.97 1.80 0.30
CA ALA A 241 -20.61 2.30 0.58
C ALA A 241 -20.61 3.82 0.80
N ARG A 242 -21.30 4.56 -0.07
CA ARG A 242 -21.37 6.04 -0.01
C ARG A 242 -22.08 6.53 1.25
N ASP A 243 -23.13 5.85 1.68
CA ASP A 243 -23.85 6.17 2.91
C ASP A 243 -23.01 5.86 4.15
N THR A 244 -22.27 4.76 4.14
CA THR A 244 -21.34 4.37 5.22
C THR A 244 -20.23 5.42 5.38
N MET A 245 -19.62 5.82 4.27
CA MET A 245 -18.60 6.87 4.27
C MET A 245 -19.16 8.22 4.73
N ARG A 246 -20.37 8.59 4.28
CA ARG A 246 -21.03 9.83 4.70
C ARG A 246 -21.29 9.85 6.21
N TYR A 247 -21.84 8.76 6.74
CA TYR A 247 -22.08 8.62 8.18
C TYR A 247 -20.77 8.75 8.97
N SER A 248 -19.74 8.00 8.56
CA SER A 248 -18.44 8.01 9.22
C SER A 248 -17.73 9.36 9.13
N LEU A 249 -17.85 10.07 7.99
CA LEU A 249 -17.34 11.43 7.83
C LEU A 249 -18.07 12.42 8.74
N ASN A 250 -19.40 12.30 8.89
CA ASN A 250 -20.16 13.19 9.78
C ASN A 250 -19.69 13.02 11.24
N GLU A 251 -19.53 11.78 11.70
CA GLU A 251 -19.00 11.46 13.03
C GLU A 251 -17.56 11.97 13.23
N TYR A 252 -16.71 11.83 12.21
CA TYR A 252 -15.36 12.39 12.22
C TYR A 252 -15.37 13.91 12.38
N LEU A 253 -16.18 14.63 11.60
CA LEU A 253 -16.28 16.09 11.66
C LEU A 253 -16.85 16.57 13.01
N ARG A 254 -17.85 15.87 13.56
CA ARG A 254 -18.38 16.10 14.91
C ARG A 254 -17.31 15.95 15.98
N THR A 255 -16.55 14.85 15.91
CA THR A 255 -15.48 14.56 16.86
C THR A 255 -14.36 15.59 16.78
N LYS A 256 -13.93 15.96 15.56
CA LYS A 256 -12.97 17.05 15.31
C LYS A 256 -13.42 18.36 15.94
N LEU A 257 -14.69 18.75 15.75
CA LEU A 257 -15.25 19.97 16.34
C LEU A 257 -15.19 19.91 17.87
N TYR A 258 -15.65 18.81 18.48
CA TYR A 258 -15.64 18.64 19.93
C TYR A 258 -14.22 18.71 20.51
N GLN A 259 -13.27 17.99 19.90
CA GLN A 259 -11.87 18.01 20.33
C GLN A 259 -11.25 19.40 20.21
N PHE A 260 -11.56 20.11 19.11
CA PHE A 260 -11.07 21.45 18.87
C PHE A 260 -11.61 22.48 19.88
N ILE A 261 -12.88 22.34 20.28
CA ILE A 261 -13.50 23.19 21.30
C ILE A 261 -12.98 22.84 22.70
N ALA A 262 -12.87 21.56 23.03
CA ALA A 262 -12.50 21.07 24.36
C ALA A 262 -10.99 21.03 24.61
N ASP A 263 -10.16 21.45 23.64
CA ASP A 263 -8.70 21.35 23.65
C ASP A 263 -8.19 19.94 24.02
N LYS A 264 -8.86 18.92 23.46
CA LYS A 264 -8.52 17.51 23.64
C LYS A 264 -7.74 16.99 22.43
N ASN A 265 -6.65 16.25 22.70
CA ASN A 265 -5.84 15.59 21.68
C ASN A 265 -6.06 14.07 21.71
N GLU A 266 -7.31 13.64 21.64
CA GLU A 266 -7.66 12.21 21.58
C GLU A 266 -7.52 11.68 20.14
N THR A 267 -7.16 10.41 19.96
CA THR A 267 -7.09 9.79 18.63
C THR A 267 -8.47 9.71 17.99
N ILE A 268 -8.63 10.28 16.79
CA ILE A 268 -9.88 10.19 16.02
C ILE A 268 -9.80 9.05 15.01
N THR A 269 -10.82 8.19 14.99
CA THR A 269 -10.98 7.19 13.93
C THR A 269 -11.32 7.89 12.61
N LEU A 270 -10.49 7.64 11.58
CA LEU A 270 -10.71 8.20 10.25
C LEU A 270 -11.86 7.46 9.54
N PRO A 271 -12.62 8.15 8.67
CA PRO A 271 -13.69 7.51 7.93
C PRO A 271 -13.16 6.45 6.98
N GLU A 272 -13.63 5.21 7.13
CA GLU A 272 -13.13 4.05 6.40
C GLU A 272 -14.26 3.20 5.83
N TYR A 273 -13.99 2.61 4.66
CA TYR A 273 -14.84 1.61 4.02
C TYR A 273 -14.00 0.47 3.45
N SER A 274 -14.29 -0.76 3.89
CA SER A 274 -13.68 -1.97 3.33
C SER A 274 -14.58 -2.57 2.26
N PRO A 275 -14.11 -2.72 1.00
CA PRO A 275 -14.86 -3.38 -0.06
C PRO A 275 -15.08 -4.86 0.21
N SER A 276 -16.09 -5.44 -0.43
CA SER A 276 -16.43 -6.86 -0.34
C SER A 276 -15.77 -7.65 -1.49
N ASN A 277 -15.79 -8.98 -1.38
CA ASN A 277 -15.37 -9.91 -2.44
C ASN A 277 -14.00 -9.60 -3.04
N VAL A 278 -13.00 -9.36 -2.18
CA VAL A 278 -11.63 -9.07 -2.62
C VAL A 278 -10.95 -10.36 -3.11
N ILE A 279 -10.65 -10.42 -4.40
CA ILE A 279 -10.08 -11.57 -5.11
C ILE A 279 -8.74 -11.18 -5.72
N GLU A 280 -7.70 -11.94 -5.40
CA GLU A 280 -6.38 -11.81 -6.02
C GLU A 280 -6.43 -12.41 -7.43
N LEU A 281 -6.02 -11.64 -8.44
CA LEU A 281 -5.96 -12.12 -9.81
C LEU A 281 -4.52 -12.58 -10.08
N SER A 282 -4.31 -13.89 -10.14
CA SER A 282 -3.05 -14.46 -10.64
C SER A 282 -3.04 -14.41 -12.17
N GLU A 283 -1.98 -13.85 -12.76
CA GLU A 283 -1.70 -13.99 -14.20
C GLU A 283 -1.36 -15.43 -14.58
#